data_AF-A0A1H0Q8R0-F1
#
_entry.id   AF-A0A1H0Q8R0-F1
#
_cell.length_a   1.000
_cell.length_b   1.000
_cell.length_c   1.000
_cell.angle_alpha   90.00
_cell.angle_beta   90.00
_cell.angle_gamma   90.00
#
_symmetry.space_group_name_H-M   'P 1'
#
loop_
_entity.id
_entity.type
_entity.pdbx_description
1 polymer ?
#
loop_
_entity_poly.entity_id
_entity_poly.type
_entity_poly.pdbx_seq_one_letter_code
_entity_poly.pdbx_strand_id
1 'polypeptide(L)'
;MSIIRKPHNLITYYWDDMEYFLSEAEKSNDIYSVQNSFYKIALKSIPDNEEVKIKVPNLPVFDKRNIRFCILSSFLFLEAFINGEYFESLEFKNTIRELNPSQIQTLESEMVRTYFDEKWSRWVALFMKDPHANLKGDLAFQNMKKLKEWRNRLTHYKIQELMEIAHDVQCIENAREAKRIVVDVIAWYYSKTKRKIPDWVRRDILSTPQSQNL
;
A
#
# COMPACT_ATOMS: atom_id res chain seq x y z
N MET A 1 -3.51 -11.38 -31.52
CA MET A 1 -3.86 -10.14 -30.79
C MET A 1 -3.50 -10.35 -29.33
N SER A 2 -2.51 -9.63 -28.80
CA SER A 2 -2.23 -9.66 -27.36
C SER A 2 -3.38 -8.96 -26.66
N ILE A 3 -4.15 -9.71 -25.88
CA ILE A 3 -5.18 -9.14 -25.02
C ILE A 3 -4.47 -8.18 -24.07
N ILE A 4 -4.57 -6.87 -24.30
CA ILE A 4 -4.17 -5.85 -23.33
C ILE A 4 -5.24 -5.88 -22.22
N ARG A 5 -5.17 -6.88 -21.35
CA ARG A 5 -6.03 -6.97 -20.17
C ARG A 5 -5.50 -5.96 -19.16
N LYS A 6 -6.08 -4.76 -19.12
CA LYS A 6 -6.14 -4.00 -17.87
C LYS A 6 -7.01 -4.84 -16.93
N PRO A 7 -6.49 -5.38 -15.81
CA PRO A 7 -7.34 -6.03 -14.84
C PRO A 7 -8.27 -4.97 -14.22
N HIS A 8 -9.39 -5.43 -13.65
CA HIS A 8 -10.43 -4.65 -12.97
C HIS A 8 -10.00 -3.23 -12.60
N ASN A 9 -10.69 -2.22 -13.12
CA ASN A 9 -10.42 -0.79 -12.90
C ASN A 9 -10.01 -0.46 -11.44
N LEU A 10 -10.58 -1.17 -10.47
CA LEU A 10 -10.25 -1.05 -9.05
C LEU A 10 -8.77 -1.28 -8.69
N ILE A 11 -8.09 -2.29 -9.26
CA ILE A 11 -6.67 -2.55 -8.96
C ILE A 11 -5.81 -1.40 -9.45
N THR A 12 -6.06 -0.95 -10.68
CA THR A 12 -5.31 0.17 -11.27
C THR A 12 -5.61 1.49 -10.58
N TYR A 13 -6.85 1.72 -10.13
CA TYR A 13 -7.19 2.89 -9.30
C TYR A 13 -6.45 2.91 -7.97
N TYR A 14 -6.31 1.79 -7.25
CA TYR A 14 -5.53 1.78 -6.01
C TYR A 14 -4.03 2.00 -6.24
N TRP A 15 -3.50 1.56 -7.38
CA TRP A 15 -2.13 1.88 -7.78
C TRP A 15 -1.98 3.39 -8.06
N ASP A 16 -2.86 3.95 -8.88
CA ASP A 16 -2.84 5.37 -9.25
C ASP A 16 -3.05 6.26 -8.02
N ASP A 17 -3.97 5.89 -7.12
CA ASP A 17 -4.20 6.59 -5.84
C ASP A 17 -2.95 6.57 -4.98
N MET A 18 -2.28 5.41 -4.85
CA MET A 18 -1.04 5.30 -4.08
C MET A 18 0.04 6.24 -4.63
N GLU A 19 0.25 6.26 -5.95
CA GLU A 19 1.20 7.17 -6.61
C GLU A 19 0.85 8.64 -6.38
N TYR A 20 -0.43 8.99 -6.56
CA TYR A 20 -0.93 10.34 -6.37
C TYR A 20 -0.71 10.82 -4.93
N PHE A 21 -1.15 10.04 -3.95
CA PHE A 21 -1.05 10.42 -2.55
C PHE A 21 0.39 10.46 -2.05
N LEU A 22 1.29 9.61 -2.57
CA LEU A 22 2.71 9.72 -2.26
C LEU A 22 3.27 11.03 -2.82
N SER A 23 3.01 11.36 -4.08
CA SER A 23 3.47 12.60 -4.71
C SER A 23 3.00 13.84 -3.94
N GLU A 24 1.73 13.89 -3.54
CA GLU A 24 1.18 15.01 -2.76
C GLU A 24 1.75 15.08 -1.33
N ALA A 25 2.05 13.93 -0.71
CA ALA A 25 2.71 13.88 0.58
C ALA A 25 4.15 14.39 0.50
N GLU A 26 4.89 14.06 -0.57
CA GLU A 26 6.27 14.53 -0.78
C GLU A 26 6.33 16.04 -1.01
N LYS A 27 5.44 16.59 -1.85
CA LYS A 27 5.33 18.04 -2.04
C LYS A 27 5.07 18.77 -0.72
N SER A 28 4.15 18.24 0.07
CA SER A 28 3.80 18.82 1.38
C SER A 28 4.97 18.76 2.36
N ASN A 29 5.74 17.67 2.32
CA ASN A 29 6.90 17.48 3.19
C ASN A 29 8.05 18.43 2.83
N ASP A 30 8.28 18.65 1.54
CA ASP A 30 9.32 19.57 1.06
C ASP A 30 9.01 21.01 1.50
N ILE A 31 7.77 21.46 1.32
CA ILE A 31 7.30 22.78 1.79
C ILE A 31 7.49 22.90 3.31
N TYR A 32 7.09 21.87 4.07
CA TYR A 32 7.26 21.87 5.53
C TYR A 32 8.73 21.92 5.95
N SER A 33 9.61 21.15 5.29
CA SER A 33 11.05 21.11 5.62
C SER A 33 11.71 22.48 5.43
N VAL A 34 11.36 23.17 4.34
CA VAL A 34 11.83 24.53 4.03
C VAL A 34 11.31 25.50 5.09
N GLN A 35 10.02 25.48 5.41
CA GLN A 35 9.43 26.37 6.41
C GLN A 35 9.93 26.11 7.83
N ASN A 36 10.17 24.85 8.22
CA ASN A 36 10.75 24.50 9.51
C ASN A 36 12.20 24.96 9.62
N SER A 37 12.96 24.94 8.51
CA SER A 37 14.32 25.50 8.49
C SER A 37 14.31 27.01 8.76
N PHE A 38 13.39 27.75 8.12
CA PHE A 38 13.18 29.18 8.38
C PHE A 38 12.73 29.44 9.83
N TYR A 39 11.84 28.61 10.36
CA TYR A 39 11.39 28.68 11.76
C TYR A 39 12.52 28.45 12.76
N LYS A 40 13.37 27.43 12.53
CA LYS A 40 14.56 27.18 13.37
C LYS A 40 15.55 28.32 13.32
N ILE A 41 15.72 28.96 12.17
CA ILE A 41 16.56 30.17 12.03
C ILE A 41 15.94 31.33 12.81
N ALA A 42 14.61 31.52 12.72
CA ALA A 42 13.89 32.53 13.49
C ALA A 42 14.01 32.31 15.01
N LEU A 43 13.88 31.07 15.49
CA LEU A 43 14.08 30.69 16.90
C LEU A 43 15.50 30.95 17.42
N LYS A 44 16.52 30.80 16.58
CA LYS A 44 17.89 31.18 16.96
C LYS A 44 18.05 32.70 17.13
N SER A 45 17.20 33.47 16.45
CA SER A 45 17.22 34.93 16.43
C SER A 45 16.31 35.53 17.52
N ILE A 46 15.35 34.75 18.02
CA ILE A 46 14.31 35.16 18.97
C ILE A 46 14.13 34.03 20.00
N PRO A 47 14.61 34.19 21.24
CA PRO A 47 14.62 33.10 22.23
C PRO A 47 13.25 32.79 22.84
N ASP A 48 12.26 33.68 22.69
CA ASP A 48 10.91 33.49 23.22
C ASP A 48 9.96 32.87 22.17
N ASN A 49 9.45 31.68 22.48
CA ASN A 49 8.55 30.89 21.63
C ASN A 49 7.19 31.58 21.38
N GLU A 50 6.69 32.37 22.33
CA GLU A 50 5.44 33.12 22.15
C GLU A 50 5.66 34.29 21.18
N GLU A 51 6.80 34.95 21.26
CA GLU A 51 7.16 36.05 20.35
C GLU A 51 7.42 35.56 18.91
N VAL A 52 7.97 34.35 18.75
CA VAL A 52 8.12 33.70 17.43
C VAL A 52 6.78 33.33 16.82
N LYS A 53 5.82 32.80 17.60
CA LYS A 53 4.47 32.50 17.10
C LYS A 53 3.73 33.76 16.64
N ILE A 54 3.92 34.88 17.35
CA ILE A 54 3.35 36.18 16.97
C ILE A 54 3.99 36.69 15.66
N LYS A 55 5.30 36.51 15.48
CA LYS A 55 6.03 36.96 14.28
C LYS A 55 5.92 36.02 13.08
N VAL A 56 5.57 34.74 13.30
CA VAL A 56 5.37 33.72 12.27
C VAL A 56 3.97 33.10 12.42
N PRO A 57 2.88 33.87 12.20
CA PRO A 57 1.51 33.49 12.57
C PRO A 57 0.89 32.35 11.75
N ASN A 58 1.64 31.73 10.83
CA ASN A 58 1.16 30.70 9.92
C ASN A 58 2.12 29.50 9.86
N LEU A 59 2.44 28.92 11.01
CA LEU A 59 3.12 27.63 11.01
C LEU A 59 2.23 26.59 10.30
N PRO A 60 2.72 25.92 9.24
CA PRO A 60 1.92 24.98 8.51
C PRO A 60 1.61 23.78 9.39
N VAL A 61 0.33 23.40 9.45
CA VAL A 61 -0.04 22.07 9.93
C VAL A 61 0.30 21.10 8.82
N PHE A 62 1.29 20.23 9.05
CA PHE A 62 1.64 19.19 8.11
C PHE A 62 0.45 18.21 7.98
N ASP A 63 -0.19 18.23 6.82
CA ASP A 63 -1.36 17.41 6.55
C ASP A 63 -0.98 15.97 6.25
N LYS A 64 -1.12 15.11 7.27
CA LYS A 64 -0.80 13.68 7.20
C LYS A 64 -1.87 12.84 6.47
N ARG A 65 -2.91 13.46 5.90
CA ARG A 65 -3.95 12.75 5.13
C ARG A 65 -3.37 12.01 3.93
N ASN A 66 -2.50 12.67 3.16
CA ASN A 66 -1.90 12.06 1.97
C ASN A 66 -1.01 10.86 2.34
N ILE A 67 -0.24 10.95 3.42
CA ILE A 67 0.52 9.81 3.97
C ILE A 67 -0.41 8.65 4.31
N ARG A 68 -1.51 8.93 5.04
CA ARG A 68 -2.50 7.90 5.41
C ARG A 68 -3.07 7.22 4.19
N PHE A 69 -3.50 7.99 3.20
CA PHE A 69 -4.12 7.44 2.00
C PHE A 69 -3.12 6.67 1.14
N CYS A 70 -1.85 7.10 1.06
CA CYS A 70 -0.80 6.31 0.41
C CYS A 70 -0.66 4.92 1.05
N ILE A 71 -0.57 4.84 2.39
CA ILE A 71 -0.44 3.56 3.11
C ILE A 71 -1.69 2.69 2.92
N LEU A 72 -2.89 3.27 3.02
CA LEU A 72 -4.14 2.54 2.83
C LEU A 72 -4.31 2.04 1.39
N SER A 73 -4.02 2.87 0.39
CA SER A 73 -4.06 2.50 -1.02
C SER A 73 -3.03 1.42 -1.35
N SER A 74 -1.84 1.45 -0.73
CA SER A 74 -0.84 0.37 -0.85
C SER A 74 -1.40 -0.97 -0.39
N PHE A 75 -2.09 -1.00 0.76
CA PHE A 75 -2.73 -2.21 1.28
C PHE A 75 -3.88 -2.68 0.36
N LEU A 76 -4.78 -1.77 0.00
CA LEU A 76 -5.95 -2.06 -0.83
C LEU A 76 -5.54 -2.55 -2.23
N PHE A 77 -4.45 -2.01 -2.78
CA PHE A 77 -3.86 -2.49 -4.01
C PHE A 77 -3.47 -3.97 -3.91
N LEU A 78 -2.69 -4.36 -2.89
CA LEU A 78 -2.27 -5.76 -2.71
C LEU A 78 -3.46 -6.69 -2.48
N GLU A 79 -4.47 -6.24 -1.73
CA GLU A 79 -5.69 -7.01 -1.51
C GLU A 79 -6.48 -7.21 -2.81
N ALA A 80 -6.69 -6.14 -3.56
CA ALA A 80 -7.39 -6.21 -4.84
C ALA A 80 -6.62 -7.05 -5.85
N PHE A 81 -5.28 -6.93 -5.88
CA PHE A 81 -4.41 -7.66 -6.79
C PHE A 81 -4.52 -9.18 -6.58
N ILE A 82 -4.33 -9.66 -5.35
CA ILE A 82 -4.33 -11.11 -5.09
C ILE A 82 -5.73 -11.72 -5.29
N ASN A 83 -6.79 -10.97 -4.97
CA ASN A 83 -8.17 -11.36 -5.29
C ASN A 83 -8.39 -11.44 -6.81
N GLY A 84 -7.87 -10.48 -7.57
CA GLY A 84 -7.92 -10.49 -9.03
C GLY A 84 -7.21 -11.71 -9.63
N GLU A 85 -5.99 -12.00 -9.18
CA GLU A 85 -5.22 -13.17 -9.63
C GLU A 85 -5.94 -14.50 -9.30
N TYR A 86 -6.66 -14.57 -8.18
CA TYR A 86 -7.49 -15.71 -7.80
C TYR A 86 -8.72 -15.85 -8.69
N PHE A 87 -9.46 -14.78 -8.94
CA PHE A 87 -10.62 -14.81 -9.83
C PHE A 87 -10.25 -15.20 -11.26
N GLU A 88 -9.13 -14.69 -11.76
CA GLU A 88 -8.62 -15.11 -13.06
C GLU A 88 -8.25 -16.60 -13.10
N SER A 89 -7.70 -17.14 -12.00
CA SER A 89 -7.33 -18.56 -11.92
C SER A 89 -8.54 -19.51 -11.92
N LEU A 90 -9.70 -19.03 -11.45
CA LEU A 90 -10.95 -19.78 -11.44
C LEU A 90 -11.77 -19.60 -12.73
N GLU A 91 -11.21 -18.89 -13.71
CA GLU A 91 -11.88 -18.56 -14.97
C GLU A 91 -13.26 -17.90 -14.75
N PHE A 92 -13.41 -17.14 -13.65
CA PHE A 92 -14.65 -16.43 -13.42
C PHE A 92 -14.92 -15.43 -14.53
N LYS A 93 -16.17 -15.39 -14.98
CA LYS A 93 -16.62 -14.47 -16.01
C LYS A 93 -16.57 -13.04 -15.49
N ASN A 94 -16.44 -12.09 -16.41
CA ASN A 94 -16.26 -10.66 -16.10
C ASN A 94 -17.43 -10.04 -15.30
N THR A 95 -18.58 -10.72 -15.16
CA THR A 95 -19.74 -10.20 -14.43
C THR A 95 -20.30 -11.21 -13.43
N ILE A 96 -20.67 -10.72 -12.24
CA ILE A 96 -21.29 -11.53 -11.18
C ILE A 96 -22.63 -12.15 -11.61
N ARG A 97 -23.31 -11.50 -12.57
CA ARG A 97 -24.60 -11.94 -13.11
C ARG A 97 -24.49 -13.23 -13.92
N GLU A 98 -23.29 -13.56 -14.37
CA GLU A 98 -23.03 -14.76 -15.16
C GLU A 98 -22.46 -15.91 -14.32
N LEU A 99 -22.32 -15.73 -13.01
CA LEU A 99 -21.93 -16.78 -12.09
C LEU A 99 -23.14 -17.66 -11.75
N ASN A 100 -22.92 -18.98 -11.75
CA ASN A 100 -23.94 -19.91 -11.27
C ASN A 100 -23.97 -19.94 -9.72
N PRO A 101 -25.04 -20.48 -9.10
CA PRO A 101 -25.18 -20.50 -7.65
C PRO A 101 -24.02 -21.18 -6.89
N SER A 102 -23.41 -22.24 -7.43
CA SER A 102 -22.30 -22.93 -6.77
C SER A 102 -21.00 -22.11 -6.81
N GLN A 103 -20.77 -21.34 -7.88
CA GLN A 103 -19.66 -20.38 -7.97
C GLN A 103 -19.84 -19.24 -6.97
N ILE A 104 -21.06 -18.71 -6.82
CA ILE A 104 -21.38 -17.68 -5.82
C ILE A 104 -21.10 -18.22 -4.41
N GLN A 105 -21.60 -19.41 -4.08
CA GLN A 105 -21.37 -20.02 -2.77
C GLN A 105 -19.88 -20.26 -2.48
N THR A 106 -19.11 -20.63 -3.50
CA THR A 106 -17.65 -20.80 -3.39
C THR A 106 -16.97 -19.47 -3.06
N LEU A 107 -17.35 -18.39 -3.74
CA LEU A 107 -16.84 -17.04 -3.50
C LEU A 107 -17.15 -16.54 -2.09
N GLU A 108 -18.40 -16.68 -1.66
CA GLU A 108 -18.84 -16.29 -0.31
C GLU A 108 -18.07 -17.05 0.77
N SER A 109 -17.90 -18.36 0.59
CA SER A 109 -17.11 -19.20 1.49
C SER A 109 -15.66 -18.74 1.59
N GLU A 110 -15.01 -18.42 0.46
CA GLU A 110 -13.63 -17.95 0.46
C GLU A 110 -13.47 -16.55 1.09
N MET A 111 -14.43 -15.64 0.87
CA MET A 111 -14.44 -14.32 1.51
C MET A 111 -14.56 -14.39 3.04
N VAL A 112 -15.37 -15.33 3.55
CA VAL A 112 -15.57 -15.51 5.00
C VAL A 112 -14.38 -16.23 5.65
N ARG A 113 -13.69 -17.11 4.91
CA ARG A 113 -12.70 -18.04 5.48
C ARG A 113 -11.25 -17.57 5.42
N THR A 114 -10.92 -16.51 4.70
CA THR A 114 -9.51 -16.15 4.45
C THR A 114 -9.19 -14.71 4.85
N TYR A 115 -8.33 -14.57 5.88
CA TYR A 115 -7.74 -13.27 6.22
C TYR A 115 -6.69 -12.85 5.19
N PHE A 116 -6.38 -11.55 5.10
CA PHE A 116 -5.46 -10.99 4.09
C PHE A 116 -4.14 -11.78 3.92
N ASP A 117 -3.42 -12.07 5.00
CA ASP A 117 -2.16 -12.83 4.97
C ASP A 117 -2.37 -14.32 4.67
N GLU A 118 -3.49 -14.90 5.08
CA GLU A 118 -3.86 -16.26 4.72
C GLU A 118 -4.15 -16.38 3.23
N LYS A 119 -4.87 -15.43 2.62
CA LYS A 119 -5.10 -15.36 1.16
C LYS A 119 -3.79 -15.41 0.41
N TRP A 120 -2.85 -14.54 0.77
CA TRP A 120 -1.54 -14.48 0.14
C TRP A 120 -0.77 -15.79 0.29
N SER A 121 -0.68 -16.37 1.50
CA SER A 121 0.05 -17.64 1.67
C SER A 121 -0.62 -18.81 0.95
N ARG A 122 -1.94 -18.95 1.06
CA ARG A 122 -2.71 -20.07 0.48
C ARG A 122 -2.78 -19.99 -1.03
N TRP A 123 -3.08 -18.82 -1.60
CA TRP A 123 -3.24 -18.68 -3.05
C TRP A 123 -1.90 -18.67 -3.77
N VAL A 124 -0.84 -18.10 -3.21
CA VAL A 124 0.51 -18.24 -3.80
C VAL A 124 0.96 -19.70 -3.79
N ALA A 125 0.79 -20.43 -2.69
CA ALA A 125 1.05 -21.87 -2.63
C ALA A 125 0.23 -22.67 -3.67
N LEU A 126 -1.05 -22.31 -3.82
CA LEU A 126 -1.93 -22.88 -4.86
C LEU A 126 -1.37 -22.64 -6.27
N PHE A 127 -0.98 -21.40 -6.59
CA PHE A 127 -0.45 -21.05 -7.91
C PHE A 127 0.92 -21.68 -8.18
N MET A 128 1.73 -21.90 -7.13
CA MET A 128 2.98 -22.66 -7.20
C MET A 128 2.76 -24.16 -7.41
N LYS A 129 1.53 -24.66 -7.19
CA LYS A 129 1.19 -26.10 -7.07
C LYS A 129 2.00 -26.80 -5.97
N ASP A 130 2.30 -26.07 -4.90
CA ASP A 130 3.02 -26.59 -3.73
C ASP A 130 2.28 -26.20 -2.44
N PRO A 131 1.42 -27.08 -1.90
CA PRO A 131 0.64 -26.81 -0.70
C PRO A 131 1.48 -26.76 0.59
N HIS A 132 2.75 -27.20 0.55
CA HIS A 132 3.66 -27.19 1.68
C HIS A 132 4.69 -26.05 1.61
N ALA A 133 4.55 -25.14 0.64
CA ALA A 133 5.43 -23.99 0.47
C ALA A 133 5.48 -23.14 1.75
N ASN A 134 6.66 -23.04 2.36
CA ASN A 134 6.87 -22.16 3.51
C ASN A 134 7.10 -20.71 3.05
N LEU A 135 6.00 -20.01 2.76
CA LEU A 135 6.03 -18.62 2.29
C LEU A 135 6.11 -17.60 3.43
N LYS A 136 5.71 -18.00 4.63
CA LYS A 136 5.64 -17.08 5.78
C LYS A 136 7.03 -16.60 6.22
N GLY A 137 8.10 -17.35 5.94
CA GLY A 137 9.47 -16.94 6.26
C GLY A 137 10.05 -15.86 5.35
N ASP A 138 9.45 -15.60 4.19
CA ASP A 138 10.02 -14.69 3.20
C ASP A 138 9.90 -13.21 3.63
N LEU A 139 10.94 -12.42 3.37
CA LEU A 139 10.98 -10.99 3.72
C LEU A 139 9.82 -10.21 3.11
N ALA A 140 9.50 -10.45 1.83
CA ALA A 140 8.37 -9.80 1.16
C ALA A 140 7.04 -10.11 1.87
N PHE A 141 6.85 -11.34 2.32
CA PHE A 141 5.66 -11.75 3.07
C PHE A 141 5.58 -11.08 4.45
N GLN A 142 6.70 -10.96 5.16
CA GLN A 142 6.75 -10.25 6.45
C GLN A 142 6.48 -8.75 6.28
N ASN A 143 7.04 -8.13 5.24
CA ASN A 143 6.78 -6.74 4.89
C ASN A 143 5.31 -6.50 4.53
N MET A 144 4.68 -7.41 3.79
CA MET A 144 3.25 -7.37 3.53
C MET A 144 2.41 -7.44 4.82
N LYS A 145 2.82 -8.27 5.80
CA LYS A 145 2.15 -8.30 7.12
C LYS A 145 2.33 -6.98 7.90
N LYS A 146 3.50 -6.35 7.82
CA LYS A 146 3.74 -5.02 8.39
C LYS A 146 2.77 -3.99 7.80
N LEU A 147 2.54 -4.03 6.48
CA LEU A 147 1.56 -3.15 5.83
C LEU A 147 0.11 -3.40 6.31
N LYS A 148 -0.28 -4.67 6.53
CA LYS A 148 -1.58 -5.02 7.15
C LYS A 148 -1.70 -4.43 8.56
N GLU A 149 -0.65 -4.50 9.35
CA GLU A 149 -0.62 -3.95 10.71
C GLU A 149 -0.81 -2.43 10.68
N TRP A 150 -0.08 -1.72 9.80
CA TRP A 150 -0.27 -0.29 9.60
C TRP A 150 -1.70 0.06 9.19
N ARG A 151 -2.30 -0.68 8.24
CA ARG A 151 -3.70 -0.48 7.87
C ARG A 151 -4.62 -0.62 9.07
N ASN A 152 -4.44 -1.64 9.91
CA ASN A 152 -5.27 -1.84 11.10
C ASN A 152 -5.12 -0.68 12.09
N ARG A 153 -3.88 -0.26 12.36
CA ARG A 153 -3.59 0.91 13.19
C ARG A 153 -4.11 2.22 12.60
N LEU A 154 -4.37 2.31 11.30
CA LEU A 154 -4.95 3.49 10.63
C LEU A 154 -6.48 3.45 10.47
N THR A 155 -7.14 2.36 10.86
CA THR A 155 -8.59 2.20 10.67
C THR A 155 -9.35 1.78 11.92
N HIS A 156 -8.66 1.20 12.92
CA HIS A 156 -9.27 0.60 14.11
C HIS A 156 -8.47 0.95 15.36
N TYR A 157 -8.22 2.24 15.59
CA TYR A 157 -7.35 2.70 16.66
C TYR A 157 -8.08 2.95 17.98
N LYS A 158 -7.44 2.57 19.09
CA LYS A 158 -7.83 3.02 20.42
C LYS A 158 -7.32 4.45 20.61
N ILE A 159 -8.08 5.30 21.31
CA ILE A 159 -7.73 6.73 21.51
C ILE A 159 -6.30 6.92 22.05
N GLN A 160 -5.86 6.04 22.94
CA GLN A 160 -4.51 6.07 23.51
C GLN A 160 -3.37 5.77 22.51
N GLU A 161 -3.66 5.13 21.38
CA GLU A 161 -2.67 4.80 20.33
C GLU A 161 -2.54 5.93 19.29
N LEU A 162 -3.38 6.98 19.37
CA LEU A 162 -3.41 8.07 18.39
C LEU A 162 -2.07 8.82 18.28
N MET A 163 -1.32 8.94 19.39
CA MET A 163 0.01 9.55 19.36
C MET A 163 1.01 8.69 18.59
N GLU A 164 1.08 7.39 18.87
CA GLU A 164 1.95 6.45 18.15
C GLU A 164 1.58 6.40 16.66
N ILE A 165 0.29 6.41 16.32
CA ILE A 165 -0.15 6.43 14.92
C ILE A 165 0.26 7.71 14.23
N ALA A 166 0.05 8.86 14.89
CA ALA A 166 0.40 10.14 14.33
C ALA A 166 1.92 10.27 14.12
N HIS A 167 2.75 9.77 15.04
CA HIS A 167 4.20 9.97 14.99
C HIS A 167 4.97 8.86 14.28
N ASP A 168 4.60 7.59 14.53
CA ASP A 168 5.39 6.44 14.10
C ASP A 168 4.84 5.76 12.86
N VAL A 169 3.54 5.90 12.57
CA VAL A 169 2.90 5.32 11.37
C VAL A 169 2.73 6.37 10.28
N GLN A 170 2.16 7.53 10.59
CA GLN A 170 1.90 8.60 9.62
C GLN A 170 3.12 9.51 9.37
N CYS A 171 4.24 8.93 8.94
CA CYS A 171 5.43 9.64 8.46
C CYS A 171 5.67 9.40 6.95
N ILE A 172 6.44 10.29 6.32
CA ILE A 172 6.70 10.21 4.87
C ILE A 172 7.54 8.99 4.51
N GLU A 173 8.45 8.59 5.41
CA GLU A 173 9.27 7.40 5.29
C GLU A 173 8.41 6.14 5.19
N ASN A 174 7.36 6.04 6.00
CA ASN A 174 6.43 4.91 5.93
C ASN A 174 5.55 4.94 4.68
N ALA A 175 5.19 6.11 4.14
CA ALA A 175 4.51 6.19 2.85
C ALA A 175 5.40 5.65 1.72
N ARG A 176 6.68 6.07 1.69
CA ARG A 176 7.69 5.55 0.75
C ARG A 176 7.90 4.06 0.93
N GLU A 177 8.00 3.61 2.17
CA GLU A 177 8.15 2.19 2.50
C GLU A 177 6.91 1.40 2.06
N ALA A 178 5.70 1.89 2.27
CA ALA A 178 4.47 1.22 1.84
C ALA A 178 4.47 0.96 0.32
N LYS A 179 4.83 1.96 -0.50
CA LYS A 179 5.00 1.77 -1.96
C LYS A 179 6.09 0.74 -2.28
N ARG A 180 7.24 0.80 -1.62
CA ARG A 180 8.32 -0.18 -1.81
C ARG A 180 7.86 -1.60 -1.49
N ILE A 181 7.15 -1.79 -0.38
CA ILE A 181 6.58 -3.09 0.01
C ILE A 181 5.67 -3.62 -1.10
N VAL A 182 4.83 -2.78 -1.70
CA VAL A 182 3.98 -3.20 -2.82
C VAL A 182 4.81 -3.74 -3.98
N VAL A 183 5.80 -2.98 -4.45
CA VAL A 183 6.66 -3.38 -5.57
C VAL A 183 7.38 -4.70 -5.26
N ASP A 184 7.97 -4.81 -4.07
CA ASP A 184 8.71 -6.01 -3.64
C ASP A 184 7.79 -7.23 -3.54
N VAL A 185 6.57 -7.08 -3.04
CA VAL A 185 5.58 -8.16 -2.94
C VAL A 185 5.12 -8.62 -4.32
N ILE A 186 4.89 -7.70 -5.26
CA ILE A 186 4.52 -8.06 -6.65
C ILE A 186 5.67 -8.78 -7.35
N ALA A 187 6.91 -8.29 -7.20
CA ALA A 187 8.09 -8.95 -7.74
C ALA A 187 8.24 -10.37 -7.15
N TRP A 188 8.10 -10.50 -5.82
CA TRP A 188 8.13 -11.77 -5.12
C TRP A 188 7.04 -12.72 -5.61
N TYR A 189 5.80 -12.25 -5.76
CA TYR A 189 4.67 -13.03 -6.27
C TYR A 189 4.98 -13.71 -7.60
N TYR A 190 5.44 -12.94 -8.60
CA TYR A 190 5.77 -13.51 -9.90
C TYR A 190 7.02 -14.39 -9.87
N SER A 191 7.99 -14.06 -8.99
CA SER A 191 9.17 -14.90 -8.78
C SER A 191 8.82 -16.29 -8.24
N LYS A 192 7.82 -16.38 -7.36
CA LYS A 192 7.37 -17.63 -6.73
C LYS A 192 6.46 -18.42 -7.64
N THR A 193 5.41 -17.79 -8.17
CA THR A 193 4.36 -18.46 -8.94
C THR A 193 4.77 -18.79 -10.37
N LYS A 194 5.82 -18.16 -10.90
CA LYS A 194 6.27 -18.29 -12.30
C LYS A 194 5.17 -17.97 -13.32
N ARG A 195 4.09 -17.29 -12.92
CA ARG A 195 3.04 -16.84 -13.83
C ARG A 195 3.59 -15.80 -14.81
N LYS A 196 2.98 -15.71 -15.98
CA LYS A 196 3.31 -14.68 -16.96
C LYS A 196 2.98 -13.30 -16.41
N ILE A 197 3.97 -12.41 -16.36
CA ILE A 197 3.80 -11.02 -15.92
C ILE A 197 3.00 -10.25 -16.99
N PRO A 198 1.86 -9.64 -16.63
CA PRO A 198 1.11 -8.75 -17.53
C PRO A 198 1.92 -7.51 -17.92
N ASP A 199 1.69 -6.98 -19.13
CA ASP A 199 2.48 -5.85 -19.64
C ASP A 199 2.34 -4.59 -18.79
N TRP A 200 1.14 -4.33 -18.25
CA TRP A 200 0.91 -3.18 -17.38
C TRP A 200 1.67 -3.32 -16.04
N VAL A 201 1.72 -4.51 -15.43
CA VAL A 201 2.52 -4.75 -14.22
C VAL A 201 4.00 -4.51 -14.52
N ARG A 202 4.49 -5.03 -15.65
CA ARG A 202 5.88 -4.83 -16.04
C ARG A 202 6.20 -3.35 -16.22
N ARG A 203 5.33 -2.61 -16.93
CA ARG A 203 5.53 -1.19 -17.23
C ARG A 203 5.34 -0.30 -16.00
N ASP A 204 4.27 -0.47 -15.26
CA ASP A 204 3.85 0.51 -14.25
C ASP A 204 4.44 0.19 -12.87
N ILE A 205 4.68 -1.08 -12.55
CA ILE A 205 5.10 -1.51 -11.21
C ILE A 205 6.57 -1.92 -11.21
N LEU A 206 6.95 -2.88 -12.06
CA LEU A 206 8.26 -3.53 -11.99
C LEU A 206 9.36 -2.79 -12.79
N SER A 207 9.01 -1.80 -13.61
CA SER A 207 9.99 -0.95 -14.29
C SER A 207 10.40 0.27 -13.46
N THR A 208 9.65 0.56 -12.39
CA THR A 208 9.95 1.64 -11.46
C THR A 208 11.32 1.36 -10.85
N PRO A 209 12.33 2.24 -11.03
CA PRO A 209 13.63 2.02 -10.45
C PRO A 209 13.47 1.81 -8.94
N GLN A 210 13.94 0.67 -8.44
CA GLN A 210 14.11 0.48 -7.00
C GLN A 210 14.97 1.65 -6.55
N SER A 211 14.41 2.57 -5.76
CA SER A 211 15.16 3.66 -5.15
C SER A 211 16.30 3.01 -4.35
N GLN A 212 17.47 2.94 -4.98
CA GLN A 212 18.68 2.42 -4.37
C GLN A 212 19.00 3.35 -3.20
N ASN A 213 19.08 2.77 -2.01
CA ASN A 213 19.72 3.29 -0.79
C ASN A 213 19.99 4.81 -0.81
N LEU A 214 19.08 5.57 -0.22
CA LEU A 214 19.39 6.83 0.47
C LEU A 214 19.13 6.61 1.95
#